data_AF-A0AB39XZR3-F1
#
_entry.id   AF-A0AB39XZR3-F1
#
_cell.length_a   1.000
_cell.length_b   1.000
_cell.length_c   1.000
_cell.angle_alpha   90.00
_cell.angle_beta   90.00
_cell.angle_gamma   90.00
#
_symmetry.space_group_name_H-M   'P 1'
#
loop_
_entity.id
_entity.type
_entity.pdbx_description
1 polymer ?
#
loop_
_entity_poly.entity_id
_entity_poly.type
_entity_poly.pdbx_seq_one_letter_code
_entity_poly.pdbx_strand_id
1 'polypeptide(L)'
;MTTSAPLSAPIGAASRNEAKDLTGSLIPKVNRFRLRQADDGTVTAPQAADRALLAEIRDEANAWYARNGRARQGEALVADVDGWIAAGLDTVPDFARSRDALEPPADGEHVFFLAPAQTTNSVPPVGKRLDCFFALRREPAALPQLATSFPHPRNNCQSLVLIAGSHGFAHGNCIVFFPENVAASDKVEEQPYAMFFYNKMRKIHETYALPGAEAVLTAESVPRASSGLAPDVCFEARAIWGYLHDSMHYQGRWPFDQHITLKMNWFVGLLEETKVDAKTALACADGGVPFAREQIAMILLERVFRYPQADDATRNFDSGTGVFLYSWLRAHDALTGSPEAGGLLHLDWDKTLHALREYVATVERLEDHVRTDDEYRAAARELVRAYLPAGEAKQRFRFTEDQSVLLRAKQTLAGLPPLRFADAEW
;
A
#
# COMPACT_ATOMS: atom_id res chain seq x y z
N MET A 1 -12.23 -27.59 -21.61
CA MET A 1 -11.64 -26.24 -21.70
C MET A 1 -12.78 -25.23 -21.86
N THR A 2 -13.40 -24.86 -20.75
CA THR A 2 -14.36 -23.75 -20.70
C THR A 2 -13.57 -22.49 -20.43
N THR A 3 -13.50 -21.60 -21.41
CA THR A 3 -12.97 -20.25 -21.26
C THR A 3 -13.86 -19.50 -20.26
N SER A 4 -13.46 -19.48 -18.98
CA SER A 4 -14.10 -18.59 -18.01
C SER A 4 -13.76 -17.16 -18.40
N ALA A 5 -14.76 -16.39 -18.81
CA ALA A 5 -14.62 -14.95 -18.89
C ALA A 5 -14.06 -14.43 -17.55
N PRO A 6 -13.15 -13.44 -17.55
CA PRO A 6 -12.73 -12.82 -16.30
C PRO A 6 -13.97 -12.32 -15.57
N LEU A 7 -14.20 -12.81 -14.36
CA LEU A 7 -15.25 -12.31 -13.49
C LEU A 7 -14.90 -10.86 -13.19
N SER A 8 -15.52 -9.92 -13.92
CA SER A 8 -15.40 -8.50 -13.62
C SER A 8 -15.93 -8.27 -12.21
N ALA A 9 -15.39 -7.27 -11.51
CA ALA A 9 -16.01 -6.79 -10.27
C ALA A 9 -17.52 -6.56 -10.50
N PRO A 10 -18.37 -6.73 -9.47
CA PRO A 10 -19.81 -6.47 -9.58
C PRO A 10 -20.05 -4.95 -9.65
N ILE A 11 -19.47 -4.30 -10.65
CA ILE A 11 -19.61 -2.88 -10.96
C ILE A 11 -20.83 -2.74 -11.86
N GLY A 12 -21.75 -1.86 -11.48
CA GLY A 12 -22.97 -1.60 -12.25
C GLY A 12 -22.68 -0.98 -13.62
N ALA A 13 -23.67 -1.00 -14.52
CA ALA A 13 -23.57 -0.38 -15.83
C ALA A 13 -23.31 1.14 -15.74
N ALA A 14 -23.93 1.83 -14.76
CA ALA A 14 -23.72 3.25 -14.52
C ALA A 14 -22.25 3.58 -14.21
N SER A 15 -21.64 2.85 -13.27
CA SER A 15 -20.24 3.02 -12.89
C SER A 15 -19.27 2.71 -14.03
N ARG A 16 -19.58 1.72 -14.87
CA ARG A 16 -18.80 1.45 -16.09
C ARG A 16 -18.91 2.58 -17.11
N ASN A 17 -20.08 3.19 -17.27
CA ASN A 17 -20.24 4.33 -18.16
C ASN A 17 -19.47 5.54 -17.62
N GLU A 18 -19.56 5.81 -16.32
CA GLU A 18 -18.82 6.89 -15.67
C GLU A 18 -17.30 6.70 -15.82
N ALA A 19 -16.80 5.47 -15.63
CA ALA A 19 -15.40 5.14 -15.86
C ALA A 19 -14.97 5.36 -17.32
N LYS A 20 -15.82 5.02 -18.29
CA LYS A 20 -15.57 5.26 -19.72
C LYS A 20 -15.52 6.75 -20.04
N ASP A 21 -16.44 7.54 -19.49
CA ASP A 21 -16.48 9.00 -19.70
C ASP A 21 -15.21 9.65 -19.12
N LEU A 22 -14.83 9.29 -17.89
CA LEU A 22 -13.58 9.74 -17.26
C LEU A 22 -12.34 9.33 -18.08
N THR A 23 -12.30 8.09 -18.56
CA THR A 23 -11.18 7.55 -19.35
C THR A 23 -11.09 8.19 -20.74
N GLY A 24 -12.23 8.55 -21.32
CA GLY A 24 -12.31 9.19 -22.63
C GLY A 24 -12.00 10.70 -22.61
N SER A 25 -12.10 11.35 -21.45
CA SER A 25 -12.00 12.81 -21.37
C SER A 25 -11.06 13.33 -20.28
N LEU A 26 -11.38 13.20 -18.99
CA LEU A 26 -10.61 13.82 -17.89
C LEU A 26 -9.25 13.18 -17.65
N ILE A 27 -9.19 11.84 -17.57
CA ILE A 27 -7.98 11.08 -17.23
C ILE A 27 -6.82 11.35 -18.22
N PRO A 28 -7.03 11.37 -19.55
CA PRO A 28 -5.98 11.74 -20.49
C PRO A 28 -5.39 13.15 -20.26
N LYS A 29 -6.21 14.12 -19.85
CA LYS A 29 -5.75 15.49 -19.53
C LYS A 29 -4.89 15.50 -18.28
N VAL A 30 -5.33 14.79 -17.22
CA VAL A 30 -4.55 14.59 -15.98
C VAL A 30 -3.21 13.94 -16.28
N ASN A 31 -3.20 12.85 -17.06
CA ASN A 31 -1.98 12.16 -17.47
C ASN A 31 -1.03 13.08 -18.26
N ARG A 32 -1.55 13.95 -19.12
CA ARG A 32 -0.75 14.94 -19.85
C ARG A 32 -0.14 15.99 -18.92
N PHE A 33 -0.92 16.52 -17.97
CA PHE A 33 -0.43 17.50 -17.02
C PHE A 33 0.64 16.91 -16.07
N ARG A 34 0.44 15.68 -15.59
CA ARG A 34 1.37 14.94 -14.74
C ARG A 34 2.80 14.89 -15.28
N LEU A 35 2.96 14.77 -16.60
CA LEU A 35 4.26 14.73 -17.26
C LEU A 35 5.00 16.08 -17.26
N ARG A 36 4.31 17.19 -16.95
CA ARG A 36 4.90 18.53 -16.86
C ARG A 36 5.49 18.84 -15.48
N GLN A 37 5.17 18.03 -14.47
CA GLN A 37 5.56 18.30 -13.10
C GLN A 37 7.00 17.83 -12.79
N ALA A 38 7.57 18.31 -11.69
CA ALA A 38 8.70 17.73 -10.97
C ALA A 38 8.21 16.88 -9.79
N ASP A 39 9.12 16.28 -9.02
CA ASP A 39 8.78 15.31 -7.96
C ASP A 39 8.02 15.95 -6.78
N ASP A 40 8.19 17.24 -6.54
CA ASP A 40 7.45 18.03 -5.55
C ASP A 40 6.11 18.57 -6.05
N GLY A 41 5.77 18.29 -7.31
CA GLY A 41 4.53 18.71 -7.95
C GLY A 41 4.59 20.05 -8.69
N THR A 42 5.69 20.81 -8.58
CA THR A 42 5.91 22.04 -9.35
C THR A 42 5.94 21.76 -10.85
N VAL A 43 5.60 22.74 -11.70
CA VAL A 43 5.77 22.67 -13.15
C VAL A 43 7.02 23.46 -13.54
N THR A 44 8.01 22.79 -14.12
CA THR A 44 9.24 23.46 -14.55
C THR A 44 8.99 24.33 -15.78
N ALA A 45 9.37 25.61 -15.71
CA ALA A 45 9.15 26.62 -16.74
C ALA A 45 7.69 26.61 -17.28
N PRO A 46 6.71 26.99 -16.43
CA PRO A 46 5.29 26.91 -16.78
C PRO A 46 4.95 27.72 -18.03
N GLN A 47 4.13 27.15 -18.90
CA GLN A 47 3.62 27.79 -20.11
C GLN A 47 2.15 28.18 -19.96
N ALA A 48 1.66 29.07 -20.82
CA ALA A 48 0.23 29.41 -20.87
C ALA A 48 -0.66 28.16 -21.12
N ALA A 49 -0.16 27.20 -21.89
CA ALA A 49 -0.84 25.93 -22.14
C ALA A 49 -0.96 25.04 -20.88
N ASP A 50 0.01 25.09 -19.96
CA ASP A 50 -0.06 24.34 -18.70
C ASP A 50 -1.20 24.89 -17.81
N ARG A 51 -1.32 26.22 -17.74
CA ARG A 51 -2.40 26.91 -17.00
C ARG A 51 -3.77 26.64 -17.60
N ALA A 52 -3.87 26.70 -18.93
CA ALA A 52 -5.11 26.41 -19.65
C ALA A 52 -5.55 24.95 -19.44
N LEU A 53 -4.60 24.01 -19.49
CA LEU A 53 -4.87 22.58 -19.25
C LEU A 53 -5.34 22.33 -17.82
N LEU A 54 -4.70 22.93 -16.82
CA LEU A 54 -5.11 22.76 -15.43
C LEU A 54 -6.51 23.35 -15.17
N ALA A 55 -6.83 24.50 -15.76
CA ALA A 55 -8.17 25.10 -15.69
C ALA A 55 -9.23 24.21 -16.36
N GLU A 56 -8.92 23.61 -17.52
CA GLU A 56 -9.81 22.67 -18.20
C GLU A 56 -10.07 21.42 -17.33
N ILE A 57 -9.03 20.86 -16.71
CA ILE A 57 -9.14 19.73 -15.78
C ILE A 57 -10.02 20.10 -14.58
N ARG A 58 -9.79 21.27 -13.98
CA ARG A 58 -10.58 21.80 -12.86
C ARG A 58 -12.06 21.91 -13.22
N ASP A 59 -12.38 22.50 -14.35
CA ASP A 59 -13.77 22.75 -14.76
C ASP A 59 -14.52 21.44 -15.03
N GLU A 60 -13.87 20.49 -15.72
CA GLU A 60 -14.46 19.17 -15.98
C GLU A 60 -14.64 18.35 -14.69
N ALA A 61 -13.64 18.35 -13.80
CA ALA A 61 -13.73 17.66 -12.51
C ALA A 61 -14.79 18.31 -11.60
N ASN A 62 -14.90 19.63 -11.58
CA ASN A 62 -15.96 20.32 -10.83
C ASN A 62 -17.35 19.98 -11.37
N ALA A 63 -17.52 19.92 -12.69
CA ALA A 63 -18.76 19.44 -13.30
C ALA A 63 -19.08 17.98 -12.93
N TRP A 64 -18.04 17.14 -12.79
CA TRP A 64 -18.18 15.79 -12.24
C TRP A 64 -18.69 15.78 -10.81
N TYR A 65 -18.07 16.57 -9.93
CA TYR A 65 -18.49 16.64 -8.53
C TYR A 65 -19.91 17.19 -8.39
N ALA A 66 -20.28 18.21 -9.15
CA ALA A 66 -21.62 18.80 -9.13
C ALA A 66 -22.71 17.79 -9.54
N ARG A 67 -22.53 17.07 -10.65
CA ARG A 67 -23.53 16.08 -11.12
C ARG A 67 -23.67 14.86 -10.20
N ASN A 68 -22.65 14.58 -9.39
CA ASN A 68 -22.62 13.47 -8.43
C ASN A 68 -22.93 13.92 -6.99
N GLY A 69 -23.44 15.15 -6.79
CA GLY A 69 -23.84 15.63 -5.46
C GLY A 69 -22.67 15.85 -4.48
N ARG A 70 -21.46 16.08 -4.99
CA ARG A 70 -20.23 16.29 -4.22
C ARG A 70 -19.73 17.75 -4.33
N ALA A 71 -20.64 18.73 -4.33
CA ALA A 71 -20.34 20.13 -4.59
C ALA A 71 -19.21 20.70 -3.71
N ARG A 72 -19.18 20.35 -2.42
CA ARG A 72 -18.10 20.74 -1.49
C ARG A 72 -16.71 20.31 -1.95
N GLN A 73 -16.58 19.10 -2.48
CA GLN A 73 -15.31 18.59 -3.04
C GLN A 73 -14.91 19.37 -4.29
N GLY A 74 -15.89 19.69 -5.15
CA GLY A 74 -15.67 20.50 -6.35
C GLY A 74 -15.22 21.93 -6.05
N GLU A 75 -15.88 22.59 -5.09
CA GLU A 75 -15.53 23.93 -4.61
C GLU A 75 -14.12 23.98 -4.01
N ALA A 76 -13.75 22.96 -3.22
CA ALA A 76 -12.41 22.83 -2.66
C ALA A 76 -11.35 22.66 -3.76
N LEU A 77 -11.60 21.80 -4.75
CA LEU A 77 -10.70 21.62 -5.90
C LEU A 77 -10.54 22.92 -6.70
N VAL A 78 -11.64 23.63 -6.96
CA VAL A 78 -11.60 24.92 -7.68
C VAL A 78 -10.73 25.91 -6.92
N ALA A 79 -10.93 26.05 -5.61
CA ALA A 79 -10.16 26.98 -4.78
C ALA A 79 -8.66 26.66 -4.78
N ASP A 80 -8.27 25.39 -4.65
CA ASP A 80 -6.86 24.98 -4.65
C ASP A 80 -6.21 25.18 -6.02
N VAL A 81 -6.90 24.81 -7.11
CA VAL A 81 -6.38 25.02 -8.47
C VAL A 81 -6.22 26.51 -8.78
N ASP A 82 -7.23 27.32 -8.47
CA ASP A 82 -7.20 28.76 -8.71
C ASP A 82 -6.08 29.44 -7.90
N GLY A 83 -5.92 29.00 -6.65
CA GLY A 83 -4.82 29.43 -5.79
C GLY A 83 -3.45 29.10 -6.40
N TRP A 84 -3.26 27.87 -6.89
CA TRP A 84 -1.99 27.45 -7.47
C TRP A 84 -1.70 28.15 -8.81
N ILE A 85 -2.71 28.35 -9.66
CA ILE A 85 -2.57 29.15 -10.88
C ILE A 85 -2.17 30.59 -10.53
N ALA A 86 -2.82 31.21 -9.54
CA ALA A 86 -2.50 32.57 -9.12
C ALA A 86 -1.09 32.70 -8.53
N ALA A 87 -0.66 31.73 -7.71
CA ALA A 87 0.68 31.69 -7.13
C ALA A 87 1.79 31.45 -8.17
N GLY A 88 1.48 30.73 -9.24
CA GLY A 88 2.43 30.29 -10.26
C GLY A 88 2.69 28.78 -10.15
N LEU A 89 2.60 28.07 -11.27
CA LEU A 89 2.72 26.60 -11.27
C LEU A 89 4.13 26.10 -10.93
N ASP A 90 5.13 26.97 -10.93
CA ASP A 90 6.49 26.72 -10.45
C ASP A 90 6.62 26.77 -8.92
N THR A 91 5.54 27.08 -8.21
CA THR A 91 5.43 26.93 -6.75
C THR A 91 4.89 25.54 -6.37
N VAL A 92 5.25 25.05 -5.18
CA VAL A 92 4.77 23.75 -4.69
C VAL A 92 3.24 23.80 -4.51
N PRO A 93 2.47 22.86 -5.06
CA PRO A 93 1.02 22.87 -4.93
C PRO A 93 0.57 22.67 -3.47
N ASP A 94 -0.47 23.39 -3.08
CA ASP A 94 -1.14 23.27 -1.78
C ASP A 94 -2.62 22.95 -1.99
N PHE A 95 -2.98 21.67 -1.80
CA PHE A 95 -4.30 21.10 -2.02
C PHE A 95 -4.94 20.61 -0.71
N ALA A 96 -4.62 21.29 0.40
CA ALA A 96 -5.18 20.99 1.72
C ALA A 96 -6.72 21.01 1.70
N ARG A 97 -7.36 21.95 0.97
CA ARG A 97 -8.83 22.02 0.92
C ARG A 97 -9.41 20.79 0.24
N SER A 98 -8.84 20.36 -0.87
CA SER A 98 -9.25 19.17 -1.61
C SER A 98 -9.08 17.91 -0.77
N ARG A 99 -7.96 17.79 -0.04
CA ARG A 99 -7.72 16.72 0.94
C ARG A 99 -8.81 16.69 2.02
N ASP A 100 -9.08 17.82 2.65
CA ASP A 100 -9.95 17.92 3.83
C ASP A 100 -11.46 17.89 3.47
N ALA A 101 -11.79 18.20 2.22
CA ALA A 101 -13.15 18.07 1.71
C ALA A 101 -13.54 16.61 1.40
N LEU A 102 -12.57 15.69 1.32
CA LEU A 102 -12.83 14.31 0.94
C LEU A 102 -13.60 13.58 2.04
N GLU A 103 -14.87 13.33 1.76
CA GLU A 103 -15.74 12.53 2.62
C GLU A 103 -15.56 11.04 2.26
N PRO A 104 -15.22 10.17 3.23
CA PRO A 104 -15.12 8.74 2.98
C PRO A 104 -16.46 8.19 2.47
N PRO A 105 -16.48 7.44 1.36
CA PRO A 105 -17.73 6.90 0.80
C PRO A 105 -18.36 5.91 1.79
N ALA A 106 -19.70 5.82 1.83
CA ALA A 106 -20.36 4.71 2.52
C ALA A 106 -20.11 3.38 1.77
N ASP A 107 -20.32 2.24 2.42
CA ASP A 107 -20.20 0.94 1.74
C ASP A 107 -21.18 0.85 0.56
N GLY A 108 -20.69 0.43 -0.61
CA GLY A 108 -21.42 0.44 -1.87
C GLY A 108 -21.45 1.79 -2.61
N GLU A 109 -20.89 2.86 -2.03
CA GLU A 109 -20.76 4.16 -2.71
C GLU A 109 -19.44 4.34 -3.46
N HIS A 110 -19.47 5.23 -4.44
CA HIS A 110 -18.30 5.61 -5.21
C HIS A 110 -17.57 6.80 -4.59
N VAL A 111 -16.27 6.84 -4.85
CA VAL A 111 -15.40 7.98 -4.58
C VAL A 111 -14.63 8.34 -5.85
N PHE A 112 -14.58 9.64 -6.14
CA PHE A 112 -13.66 10.22 -7.11
C PHE A 112 -12.80 11.24 -6.37
N PHE A 113 -11.50 11.22 -6.63
CA PHE A 113 -10.57 12.17 -6.05
C PHE A 113 -9.56 12.64 -7.11
N LEU A 114 -9.20 13.92 -7.05
CA LEU A 114 -8.23 14.53 -7.95
C LEU A 114 -7.44 15.61 -7.18
N ALA A 115 -6.12 15.42 -7.08
CA ALA A 115 -5.17 16.40 -6.54
C ALA A 115 -3.74 15.98 -6.90
N PRO A 116 -2.73 16.86 -6.75
CA PRO A 116 -1.34 16.44 -6.69
C PRO A 116 -1.13 15.50 -5.49
N ALA A 117 -0.77 14.24 -5.75
CA ALA A 117 -0.62 13.22 -4.72
C ALA A 117 0.58 12.31 -5.00
N GLN A 118 1.21 11.84 -3.93
CA GLN A 118 2.24 10.81 -4.00
C GLN A 118 1.58 9.44 -4.21
N THR A 119 1.78 8.86 -5.39
CA THR A 119 1.34 7.48 -5.67
C THR A 119 2.44 6.48 -5.28
N THR A 120 2.40 6.01 -4.03
CA THR A 120 3.40 5.09 -3.46
C THR A 120 3.52 3.81 -4.27
N ASN A 121 4.75 3.30 -4.49
CA ASN A 121 5.03 2.07 -5.24
C ASN A 121 4.45 2.05 -6.68
N SER A 122 4.13 3.22 -7.25
CA SER A 122 3.68 3.38 -8.64
C SER A 122 4.85 3.38 -9.62
N VAL A 123 4.54 3.55 -10.91
CA VAL A 123 5.52 3.69 -11.97
C VAL A 123 5.95 5.14 -12.21
N PRO A 124 7.20 5.37 -12.64
CA PRO A 124 7.69 6.69 -13.00
C PRO A 124 6.83 7.42 -14.06
N PRO A 125 6.81 8.77 -14.07
CA PRO A 125 7.40 9.64 -13.04
C PRO A 125 6.67 9.48 -11.70
N VAL A 126 7.41 9.38 -10.59
CA VAL A 126 6.84 9.33 -9.23
C VAL A 126 6.99 10.71 -8.56
N GLY A 127 6.38 10.93 -7.41
CA GLY A 127 6.34 12.22 -6.72
C GLY A 127 4.92 12.70 -6.46
N LYS A 128 4.76 13.93 -5.96
CA LYS A 128 3.45 14.56 -5.73
C LYS A 128 2.85 15.08 -7.03
N ARG A 129 2.40 14.16 -7.89
CA ARG A 129 1.90 14.46 -9.24
C ARG A 129 0.39 14.59 -9.26
N LEU A 130 -0.16 15.43 -10.15
CA LEU A 130 -1.60 15.51 -10.39
C LEU A 130 -2.09 14.14 -10.87
N ASP A 131 -2.87 13.49 -10.03
CA ASP A 131 -3.39 12.15 -10.26
C ASP A 131 -4.85 12.10 -9.80
N CYS A 132 -5.59 11.11 -10.29
CA CYS A 132 -6.98 10.88 -9.93
C CYS A 132 -7.32 9.40 -9.93
N PHE A 133 -8.35 9.04 -9.15
CA PHE A 133 -8.95 7.73 -9.17
C PHE A 133 -10.46 7.82 -9.03
N PHE A 134 -11.15 6.84 -9.60
CA PHE A 134 -12.56 6.54 -9.42
C PHE A 134 -12.68 5.11 -8.90
N ALA A 135 -13.28 4.95 -7.73
CA ALA A 135 -13.35 3.67 -7.03
C ALA A 135 -14.72 3.44 -6.38
N LEU A 136 -15.03 2.18 -6.12
CA LEU A 136 -16.20 1.74 -5.35
C LEU A 136 -15.73 1.26 -3.98
N ARG A 137 -16.35 1.74 -2.90
CA ARG A 137 -16.18 1.11 -1.59
C ARG A 137 -16.98 -0.18 -1.52
N ARG A 138 -16.31 -1.24 -1.10
CA ARG A 138 -16.89 -2.57 -0.91
C ARG A 138 -16.21 -3.22 0.29
N GLU A 139 -16.87 -3.19 1.43
CA GLU A 139 -16.39 -3.90 2.61
C GLU A 139 -16.53 -5.43 2.46
N PRO A 140 -15.66 -6.22 3.11
CA PRO A 140 -15.75 -7.67 3.05
C PRO A 140 -17.04 -8.15 3.73
N ALA A 141 -17.71 -9.14 3.15
CA ALA A 141 -19.00 -9.62 3.65
C ALA A 141 -18.89 -10.20 5.06
N ALA A 142 -17.73 -10.79 5.40
CA ALA A 142 -17.45 -11.29 6.74
C ALA A 142 -17.14 -10.20 7.79
N LEU A 143 -16.97 -8.92 7.41
CA LEU A 143 -16.55 -7.86 8.33
C LEU A 143 -17.47 -7.69 9.54
N PRO A 144 -18.82 -7.67 9.40
CA PRO A 144 -19.69 -7.43 10.55
C PRO A 144 -19.52 -8.48 11.65
N GLN A 145 -19.39 -9.76 11.29
CA GLN A 145 -19.13 -10.83 12.26
C GLN A 145 -17.70 -10.77 12.78
N LEU A 146 -16.71 -10.57 11.91
CA LEU A 146 -15.30 -10.47 12.29
C LEU A 146 -15.07 -9.37 13.33
N ALA A 147 -15.69 -8.20 13.15
CA ALA A 147 -15.59 -7.05 14.04
C ALA A 147 -16.12 -7.32 15.46
N THR A 148 -16.94 -8.36 15.65
CA THR A 148 -17.37 -8.78 17.00
C THR A 148 -16.26 -9.51 17.76
N SER A 149 -15.47 -10.32 17.06
CA SER A 149 -14.34 -11.07 17.63
C SER A 149 -13.05 -10.24 17.68
N PHE A 150 -12.88 -9.31 16.74
CA PHE A 150 -11.73 -8.44 16.59
C PHE A 150 -12.20 -6.98 16.49
N PRO A 151 -12.63 -6.37 17.62
CA PRO A 151 -13.13 -5.00 17.60
C PRO A 151 -12.02 -4.02 17.24
N HIS A 152 -12.35 -3.09 16.34
CA HIS A 152 -11.43 -2.04 15.90
C HIS A 152 -11.77 -0.72 16.58
N PRO A 153 -10.87 -0.13 17.40
CA PRO A 153 -11.19 1.07 18.18
C PRO A 153 -11.56 2.28 17.33
N ARG A 154 -10.85 2.48 16.21
CA ARG A 154 -11.07 3.58 15.27
C ARG A 154 -10.85 3.14 13.82
N ASN A 155 -11.81 2.43 13.22
CA ASN A 155 -11.65 1.97 11.84
C ASN A 155 -11.88 3.12 10.84
N ASN A 156 -10.81 3.63 10.25
CA ASN A 156 -10.83 4.58 9.13
C ASN A 156 -10.49 3.92 7.78
N CYS A 157 -10.26 2.59 7.77
CA CYS A 157 -9.93 1.83 6.58
C CYS A 157 -11.13 1.66 5.66
N GLN A 158 -10.89 1.85 4.35
CA GLN A 158 -11.85 1.76 3.28
C GLN A 158 -11.39 0.71 2.28
N SER A 159 -12.13 -0.39 2.20
CA SER A 159 -11.88 -1.45 1.22
C SER A 159 -12.42 -1.01 -0.14
N LEU A 160 -11.55 -0.74 -1.12
CA LEU A 160 -11.92 -0.18 -2.41
C LEU A 160 -11.63 -1.12 -3.59
N VAL A 161 -12.50 -1.03 -4.59
CA VAL A 161 -12.26 -1.53 -5.94
C VAL A 161 -11.93 -0.34 -6.83
N LEU A 162 -10.68 -0.24 -7.31
CA LEU A 162 -10.27 0.74 -8.31
C LEU A 162 -10.99 0.44 -9.63
N ILE A 163 -11.80 1.37 -10.13
CA ILE A 163 -12.54 1.22 -11.39
C ILE A 163 -11.75 1.87 -12.53
N ALA A 164 -11.31 3.11 -12.34
CA ALA A 164 -10.50 3.87 -13.29
C ALA A 164 -9.57 4.83 -12.56
N GLY A 165 -8.51 5.27 -13.22
CA GLY A 165 -7.61 6.28 -12.66
C GLY A 165 -6.57 6.76 -13.66
N SER A 166 -5.87 7.84 -13.30
CA SER A 166 -4.66 8.27 -13.99
C SER A 166 -3.55 7.23 -13.82
N HIS A 167 -2.48 7.36 -14.60
CA HIS A 167 -1.36 6.41 -14.59
C HIS A 167 -0.75 6.20 -13.20
N GLY A 168 -0.74 7.21 -12.33
CA GLY A 168 -0.24 7.06 -10.96
C GLY A 168 -1.00 6.02 -10.14
N PHE A 169 -2.32 5.89 -10.31
CA PHE A 169 -3.14 4.89 -9.61
C PHE A 169 -3.40 3.63 -10.44
N ALA A 170 -3.59 3.78 -11.75
CA ALA A 170 -3.95 2.68 -12.64
C ALA A 170 -2.77 1.79 -13.03
N HIS A 171 -1.53 2.27 -12.94
CA HIS A 171 -0.34 1.51 -13.32
C HIS A 171 0.53 1.13 -12.12
N GLY A 172 1.21 -0.01 -12.20
CA GLY A 172 2.12 -0.49 -11.17
C GLY A 172 1.43 -0.87 -9.86
N ASN A 173 2.16 -0.75 -8.76
CA ASN A 173 1.82 -1.39 -7.48
C ASN A 173 1.23 -0.43 -6.44
N CYS A 174 0.75 0.75 -6.85
CA CYS A 174 0.10 1.69 -5.94
C CYS A 174 -1.26 1.16 -5.49
N ILE A 175 -1.35 0.70 -4.24
CA ILE A 175 -2.56 0.08 -3.68
C ILE A 175 -3.18 0.88 -2.54
N VAL A 176 -2.60 2.02 -2.17
CA VAL A 176 -3.05 2.83 -1.04
C VAL A 176 -3.23 4.30 -1.43
N PHE A 177 -4.11 4.98 -0.71
CA PHE A 177 -4.24 6.43 -0.73
C PHE A 177 -4.59 6.94 0.68
N PHE A 178 -3.75 7.84 1.18
CA PHE A 178 -3.85 8.48 2.48
C PHE A 178 -3.84 10.02 2.35
N PRO A 179 -4.39 10.77 3.31
CA PRO A 179 -4.35 12.23 3.31
C PRO A 179 -2.92 12.79 3.18
N GLU A 180 -1.93 12.12 3.78
CA GLU A 180 -0.51 12.48 3.75
C GLU A 180 0.10 12.40 2.35
N ASN A 181 -0.52 11.65 1.44
CA ASN A 181 -0.07 11.58 0.07
C ASN A 181 -0.34 12.88 -0.68
N VAL A 182 -1.34 13.67 -0.29
CA VAL A 182 -1.72 14.91 -0.98
C VAL A 182 -0.62 15.97 -0.81
N ALA A 183 -0.38 16.77 -1.85
CA ALA A 183 0.44 17.97 -1.74
C ALA A 183 -0.31 19.01 -0.93
N ALA A 184 0.18 19.28 0.28
CA ALA A 184 -0.37 20.27 1.18
C ALA A 184 0.79 20.87 1.99
N SER A 185 0.65 22.14 2.38
CA SER A 185 1.68 22.87 3.14
C SER A 185 1.68 22.52 4.63
N ASP A 186 0.52 22.10 5.16
CA ASP A 186 0.32 21.66 6.53
C ASP A 186 0.59 20.16 6.71
N LYS A 187 0.70 19.75 7.98
CA LYS A 187 0.83 18.34 8.35
C LYS A 187 -0.55 17.78 8.69
N VAL A 188 -0.77 16.53 8.32
CA VAL A 188 -1.94 15.77 8.74
C VAL A 188 -1.78 15.42 10.22
N GLU A 189 -2.69 15.89 11.07
CA GLU A 189 -2.69 15.62 12.52
C GLU A 189 -3.50 14.37 12.87
N GLU A 190 -4.55 14.10 12.10
CA GLU A 190 -5.39 12.91 12.21
C GLU A 190 -5.61 12.33 10.82
N GLN A 191 -5.71 11.00 10.71
CA GLN A 191 -5.95 10.31 9.45
C GLN A 191 -7.46 10.02 9.28
N PRO A 192 -8.26 10.89 8.64
CA PRO A 192 -9.71 10.71 8.51
C PRO A 192 -10.11 9.54 7.60
N TYR A 193 -9.20 9.08 6.73
CA TYR A 193 -9.44 7.96 5.84
C TYR A 193 -8.15 7.21 5.50
N ALA A 194 -8.30 5.91 5.26
CA ALA A 194 -7.26 5.06 4.71
C ALA A 194 -7.84 4.21 3.58
N MET A 195 -7.49 4.51 2.33
CA MET A 195 -8.13 3.91 1.16
C MET A 195 -7.24 2.84 0.52
N PHE A 196 -7.76 1.63 0.34
CA PHE A 196 -6.98 0.49 -0.16
C PHE A 196 -7.63 -0.14 -1.39
N PHE A 197 -6.89 -0.20 -2.51
CA PHE A 197 -7.34 -0.79 -3.78
C PHE A 197 -7.05 -2.29 -3.81
N TYR A 198 -7.74 -3.06 -2.96
CA TYR A 198 -7.48 -4.49 -2.79
C TYR A 198 -7.70 -5.31 -4.06
N ASN A 199 -8.51 -4.81 -5.00
CA ASN A 199 -8.71 -5.49 -6.28
C ASN A 199 -7.41 -5.66 -7.06
N LYS A 200 -6.45 -4.75 -6.90
CA LYS A 200 -5.16 -4.84 -7.59
C LYS A 200 -4.26 -5.96 -7.09
N MET A 201 -4.45 -6.38 -5.84
CA MET A 201 -3.49 -7.23 -5.14
C MET A 201 -3.37 -8.62 -5.77
N ARG A 202 -4.42 -9.18 -6.37
CA ARG A 202 -4.35 -10.51 -6.98
C ARG A 202 -3.34 -10.53 -8.13
N LYS A 203 -3.50 -9.65 -9.12
CA LYS A 203 -2.56 -9.55 -10.25
C LYS A 203 -1.13 -9.19 -9.80
N ILE A 204 -0.98 -8.30 -8.81
CA ILE A 204 0.34 -7.96 -8.22
C ILE A 204 0.98 -9.20 -7.58
N HIS A 205 0.22 -9.92 -6.77
CA HIS A 205 0.66 -11.11 -6.05
C HIS A 205 1.11 -12.22 -7.02
N GLU A 206 0.28 -12.52 -8.02
CA GLU A 206 0.56 -13.54 -9.03
C GLU A 206 1.75 -13.17 -9.92
N THR A 207 1.94 -11.88 -10.21
CA THR A 207 3.03 -11.42 -11.09
C THR A 207 4.37 -11.29 -10.39
N TYR A 208 4.38 -10.89 -9.10
CA TYR A 208 5.62 -10.50 -8.43
C TYR A 208 5.92 -11.29 -7.15
N ALA A 209 4.92 -11.51 -6.28
CA ALA A 209 5.17 -12.17 -5.00
C ALA A 209 5.43 -13.67 -5.15
N LEU A 210 4.59 -14.37 -5.92
CA LEU A 210 4.76 -15.81 -6.16
C LEU A 210 6.07 -16.14 -6.88
N PRO A 211 6.43 -15.50 -8.02
CA PRO A 211 7.70 -15.80 -8.67
C PRO A 211 8.93 -15.39 -7.82
N GLY A 212 8.80 -14.33 -7.02
CA GLY A 212 9.83 -13.95 -6.05
C GLY A 212 10.11 -15.06 -5.04
N ALA A 213 9.06 -15.72 -4.53
CA ALA A 213 9.19 -16.84 -3.61
C ALA A 213 9.70 -18.11 -4.30
N GLU A 214 9.22 -18.43 -5.51
CA GLU A 214 9.65 -19.59 -6.29
C GLU A 214 11.13 -19.55 -6.67
N ALA A 215 11.72 -18.37 -6.83
CA ALA A 215 13.15 -18.21 -7.11
C ALA A 215 14.04 -18.52 -5.89
N VAL A 216 13.46 -18.58 -4.69
CA VAL A 216 14.18 -18.67 -3.41
C VAL A 216 13.85 -19.95 -2.67
N LEU A 217 12.61 -20.41 -2.71
CA LEU A 217 12.10 -21.54 -1.94
C LEU A 217 12.09 -22.85 -2.73
N THR A 218 12.20 -23.96 -2.02
CA THR A 218 11.89 -25.28 -2.58
C THR A 218 10.41 -25.36 -2.96
N ALA A 219 10.09 -26.08 -4.03
CA ALA A 219 8.75 -26.08 -4.61
C ALA A 219 7.66 -26.52 -3.61
N GLU A 220 7.99 -27.45 -2.72
CA GLU A 220 7.10 -27.97 -1.68
C GLU A 220 6.88 -27.02 -0.49
N SER A 221 7.76 -26.02 -0.29
CA SER A 221 7.66 -25.08 0.83
C SER A 221 7.11 -23.70 0.45
N VAL A 222 6.80 -23.46 -0.83
CA VAL A 222 6.12 -22.22 -1.26
C VAL A 222 4.71 -22.14 -0.63
N PRO A 223 4.34 -21.02 0.05
CA PRO A 223 2.99 -20.83 0.62
C PRO A 223 1.87 -20.70 -0.42
N ARG A 224 1.50 -21.80 -1.08
CA ARG A 224 0.54 -21.81 -2.21
C ARG A 224 -0.90 -21.53 -1.85
N ALA A 225 -1.27 -21.46 -0.56
CA ALA A 225 -2.64 -21.20 -0.15
C ALA A 225 -3.20 -19.90 -0.75
N SER A 226 -2.35 -18.87 -0.94
CA SER A 226 -2.76 -17.60 -1.54
C SER A 226 -2.68 -17.58 -3.09
N SER A 227 -2.34 -18.68 -3.75
CA SER A 227 -2.20 -18.75 -5.21
C SER A 227 -3.51 -19.14 -5.89
N GLY A 228 -3.83 -18.53 -7.04
CA GLY A 228 -4.94 -18.96 -7.89
C GLY A 228 -6.34 -18.74 -7.28
N LEU A 229 -6.45 -17.87 -6.28
CA LEU A 229 -7.73 -17.49 -5.70
C LEU A 229 -8.63 -16.83 -6.75
N ALA A 230 -9.94 -17.12 -6.68
CA ALA A 230 -10.92 -16.38 -7.44
C ALA A 230 -10.83 -14.88 -7.11
N PRO A 231 -11.04 -13.98 -8.09
CA PRO A 231 -10.94 -12.52 -7.90
C PRO A 231 -11.61 -11.96 -6.64
N ASP A 232 -12.87 -12.31 -6.42
CA ASP A 232 -13.70 -11.87 -5.29
C ASP A 232 -13.24 -12.47 -3.97
N VAL A 233 -12.85 -13.75 -3.96
CA VAL A 233 -12.27 -14.43 -2.80
C VAL A 233 -10.94 -13.78 -2.39
N CYS A 234 -10.07 -13.48 -3.36
CA CYS A 234 -8.82 -12.79 -3.09
C CYS A 234 -9.08 -11.42 -2.46
N PHE A 235 -9.96 -10.62 -3.06
CA PHE A 235 -10.35 -9.32 -2.51
C PHE A 235 -10.84 -9.42 -1.08
N GLU A 236 -11.75 -10.37 -0.79
CA GLU A 236 -12.30 -10.53 0.55
C GLU A 236 -11.22 -10.89 1.57
N ALA A 237 -10.32 -11.81 1.23
CA ALA A 237 -9.18 -12.16 2.07
C ALA A 237 -8.22 -10.97 2.31
N ARG A 238 -7.95 -10.14 1.28
CA ARG A 238 -7.09 -8.96 1.41
C ARG A 238 -7.73 -7.83 2.21
N ALA A 239 -9.03 -7.61 2.04
CA ALA A 239 -9.77 -6.61 2.79
C ALA A 239 -9.88 -6.97 4.29
N ILE A 240 -10.08 -8.25 4.60
CA ILE A 240 -10.04 -8.77 5.98
C ILE A 240 -8.64 -8.57 6.58
N TRP A 241 -7.57 -8.89 5.85
CA TRP A 241 -6.21 -8.63 6.29
C TRP A 241 -6.01 -7.15 6.60
N GLY A 242 -6.47 -6.26 5.72
CA GLY A 242 -6.38 -4.81 5.92
C GLY A 242 -7.02 -4.32 7.21
N TYR A 243 -8.26 -4.77 7.47
CA TYR A 243 -8.96 -4.46 8.71
C TYR A 243 -8.22 -4.97 9.95
N LEU A 244 -7.75 -6.22 9.91
CA LEU A 244 -7.03 -6.80 11.04
C LEU A 244 -5.70 -6.10 11.26
N HIS A 245 -4.91 -5.89 10.22
CA HIS A 245 -3.63 -5.19 10.26
C HIS A 245 -3.78 -3.81 10.91
N ASP A 246 -4.74 -3.01 10.44
CA ASP A 246 -5.01 -1.68 11.03
C ASP A 246 -5.43 -1.80 12.49
N SER A 247 -6.32 -2.74 12.83
CA SER A 247 -6.77 -2.93 14.22
C SER A 247 -5.62 -3.27 15.17
N MET A 248 -4.58 -3.95 14.69
CA MET A 248 -3.44 -4.38 15.50
C MET A 248 -2.51 -3.21 15.85
N HIS A 249 -2.51 -2.12 15.09
CA HIS A 249 -1.78 -0.88 15.43
C HIS A 249 -2.31 -0.20 16.70
N TYR A 250 -3.58 -0.42 17.05
CA TYR A 250 -4.22 0.17 18.23
C TYR A 250 -3.98 -0.63 19.52
N GLN A 251 -3.17 -1.70 19.45
CA GLN A 251 -2.97 -2.62 20.56
C GLN A 251 -1.55 -2.52 21.13
N GLY A 252 -1.43 -2.83 22.42
CA GLY A 252 -0.15 -2.85 23.13
C GLY A 252 0.14 -1.53 23.85
N ARG A 253 1.37 -1.40 24.36
CA ARG A 253 1.76 -0.29 25.25
C ARG A 253 1.92 1.05 24.55
N TRP A 254 2.33 1.03 23.29
CA TRP A 254 2.58 2.21 22.47
C TRP A 254 1.71 2.16 21.21
N PRO A 255 0.38 2.34 21.32
CA PRO A 255 -0.52 2.25 20.17
C PRO A 255 -0.25 3.38 19.17
N PHE A 256 -0.40 3.10 17.89
CA PHE A 256 0.03 3.98 16.80
C PHE A 256 -0.62 5.36 16.86
N ASP A 257 -1.92 5.38 17.09
CA ASP A 257 -2.78 6.57 17.09
C ASP A 257 -2.48 7.56 18.23
N GLN A 258 -1.77 7.12 19.27
CA GLN A 258 -1.31 7.98 20.38
C GLN A 258 0.16 8.38 20.24
N HIS A 259 0.90 7.75 19.31
CA HIS A 259 2.35 7.88 19.17
C HIS A 259 2.80 8.03 17.71
N ILE A 260 1.97 8.62 16.85
CA ILE A 260 2.17 8.71 15.38
C ILE A 260 3.59 9.18 15.04
N THR A 261 4.05 10.29 15.62
CA THR A 261 5.39 10.85 15.33
C THR A 261 6.52 9.88 15.67
N LEU A 262 6.37 9.11 16.76
CA LEU A 262 7.33 8.09 17.15
C LEU A 262 7.27 6.88 16.22
N LYS A 263 6.08 6.41 15.86
CA LYS A 263 5.90 5.25 14.96
C LYS A 263 6.32 5.55 13.52
N MET A 264 6.29 6.81 13.09
CA MET A 264 6.87 7.25 11.81
C MET A 264 8.42 7.26 11.81
N ASN A 265 9.08 7.03 12.96
CA ASN A 265 10.52 6.80 12.98
C ASN A 265 10.85 5.48 12.26
N TRP A 266 11.85 5.51 11.38
CA TRP A 266 12.23 4.35 10.57
C TRP A 266 12.39 3.03 11.33
N PHE A 267 13.11 3.01 12.46
CA PHE A 267 13.38 1.78 13.19
C PHE A 267 12.16 1.31 13.98
N VAL A 268 11.46 2.24 14.62
CA VAL A 268 10.26 1.94 15.40
C VAL A 268 9.14 1.48 14.48
N GLY A 269 8.89 2.20 13.39
CA GLY A 269 7.89 1.84 12.38
C GLY A 269 8.16 0.49 11.75
N LEU A 270 9.44 0.17 11.44
CA LEU A 270 9.77 -1.14 10.88
C LEU A 270 9.38 -2.28 11.83
N LEU A 271 9.66 -2.13 13.14
CA LEU A 271 9.23 -3.11 14.12
C LEU A 271 7.72 -3.16 14.28
N GLU A 272 7.06 -2.00 14.27
CA GLU A 272 5.61 -1.89 14.39
C GLU A 272 4.91 -2.63 13.24
N GLU A 273 5.23 -2.31 11.99
CA GLU A 273 4.67 -2.95 10.79
C GLU A 273 4.85 -4.47 10.79
N THR A 274 6.06 -4.91 11.13
CA THR A 274 6.35 -6.35 11.18
C THR A 274 5.55 -7.01 12.31
N LYS A 275 5.36 -6.31 13.44
CA LYS A 275 4.65 -6.82 14.62
C LYS A 275 3.16 -6.93 14.31
N VAL A 276 2.56 -5.92 13.69
CA VAL A 276 1.13 -5.95 13.35
C VAL A 276 0.80 -7.01 12.31
N ASP A 277 1.67 -7.24 11.31
CA ASP A 277 1.50 -8.35 10.39
C ASP A 277 1.68 -9.71 11.07
N ALA A 278 2.65 -9.84 11.97
CA ALA A 278 2.82 -11.04 12.78
C ALA A 278 1.57 -11.31 13.65
N LYS A 279 1.04 -10.29 14.34
CA LYS A 279 -0.20 -10.39 15.12
C LYS A 279 -1.39 -10.77 14.25
N THR A 280 -1.49 -10.21 13.03
CA THR A 280 -2.55 -10.54 12.07
C THR A 280 -2.45 -12.01 11.62
N ALA A 281 -1.24 -12.49 11.31
CA ALA A 281 -1.01 -13.89 10.98
C ALA A 281 -1.37 -14.84 12.13
N LEU A 282 -1.08 -14.47 13.38
CA LEU A 282 -1.43 -15.25 14.56
C LEU A 282 -2.93 -15.23 14.86
N ALA A 283 -3.60 -14.08 14.69
CA ALA A 283 -5.05 -13.99 14.74
C ALA A 283 -5.70 -14.90 13.69
N CYS A 284 -5.13 -14.98 12.49
CA CYS A 284 -5.57 -15.94 11.48
C CYS A 284 -5.37 -17.39 11.92
N ALA A 285 -4.19 -17.73 12.45
CA ALA A 285 -3.86 -19.09 12.85
C ALA A 285 -4.72 -19.62 14.01
N ASP A 286 -5.04 -18.76 14.98
CA ASP A 286 -5.64 -19.18 16.26
C ASP A 286 -7.08 -18.69 16.46
N GLY A 287 -7.50 -17.65 15.74
CA GLY A 287 -8.67 -16.84 16.07
C GLY A 287 -9.91 -17.07 15.19
N GLY A 288 -9.91 -18.09 14.34
CA GLY A 288 -11.06 -18.44 13.50
C GLY A 288 -11.38 -17.41 12.41
N VAL A 289 -10.39 -16.68 11.93
CA VAL A 289 -10.55 -15.69 10.86
C VAL A 289 -10.82 -16.39 9.52
N PRO A 290 -11.78 -15.92 8.69
CA PRO A 290 -11.99 -16.44 7.34
C PRO A 290 -10.73 -16.30 6.48
N PHE A 291 -10.47 -17.26 5.57
CA PHE A 291 -9.28 -17.23 4.69
C PHE A 291 -7.94 -17.18 5.44
N ALA A 292 -7.86 -17.78 6.64
CA ALA A 292 -6.70 -17.69 7.50
C ALA A 292 -5.39 -18.12 6.82
N ARG A 293 -5.37 -19.25 6.12
CA ARG A 293 -4.15 -19.76 5.47
C ARG A 293 -3.73 -18.89 4.30
N GLU A 294 -4.70 -18.39 3.54
CA GLU A 294 -4.54 -17.49 2.40
C GLU A 294 -3.93 -16.15 2.85
N GLN A 295 -4.39 -15.61 3.98
CA GLN A 295 -3.86 -14.38 4.55
C GLN A 295 -2.44 -14.54 5.07
N ILE A 296 -2.15 -15.59 5.86
CA ILE A 296 -0.80 -15.86 6.35
C ILE A 296 0.17 -16.06 5.18
N ALA A 297 -0.22 -16.86 4.18
CA ALA A 297 0.58 -17.08 2.99
C ALA A 297 0.86 -15.77 2.24
N MET A 298 -0.14 -14.90 2.10
CA MET A 298 0.06 -13.58 1.50
C MET A 298 1.05 -12.73 2.27
N ILE A 299 0.89 -12.58 3.59
CA ILE A 299 1.79 -11.75 4.39
C ILE A 299 3.24 -12.17 4.14
N LEU A 300 3.52 -13.48 4.18
CA LEU A 300 4.85 -14.01 3.93
C LEU A 300 5.32 -13.74 2.49
N LEU A 301 4.50 -14.05 1.49
CA LEU A 301 4.85 -13.87 0.07
C LEU A 301 5.11 -12.40 -0.28
N GLU A 302 4.27 -11.49 0.20
CA GLU A 302 4.38 -10.05 -0.05
C GLU A 302 5.57 -9.46 0.69
N ARG A 303 5.63 -9.63 2.02
CA ARG A 303 6.67 -9.02 2.87
C ARG A 303 8.04 -9.59 2.55
N VAL A 304 8.19 -10.91 2.56
CA VAL A 304 9.51 -11.54 2.47
C VAL A 304 10.03 -11.61 1.04
N PHE A 305 9.16 -11.83 0.04
CA PHE A 305 9.62 -12.19 -1.32
C PHE A 305 9.31 -11.16 -2.40
N ARG A 306 8.32 -10.27 -2.21
CA ARG A 306 8.05 -9.16 -3.14
C ARG A 306 8.73 -7.86 -2.75
N TYR A 307 8.52 -7.35 -1.53
CA TYR A 307 9.01 -6.03 -1.17
C TYR A 307 10.53 -5.86 -1.28
N PRO A 308 11.38 -6.85 -0.96
CA PRO A 308 12.83 -6.73 -1.16
C PRO A 308 13.26 -6.55 -2.63
N GLN A 309 12.39 -6.87 -3.60
CA GLN A 309 12.68 -6.73 -5.03
C GLN A 309 12.63 -5.28 -5.53
N ALA A 310 12.04 -4.36 -4.76
CA ALA A 310 11.87 -2.96 -5.18
C ALA A 310 13.19 -2.31 -5.62
N ASP A 311 13.14 -1.40 -6.59
CA ASP A 311 14.34 -0.75 -7.11
C ASP A 311 15.06 0.08 -6.05
N ASP A 312 14.30 0.70 -5.17
CA ASP A 312 14.76 1.51 -4.04
C ASP A 312 14.81 0.72 -2.72
N ALA A 313 14.86 -0.62 -2.75
CA ALA A 313 14.72 -1.49 -1.58
C ALA A 313 15.57 -1.07 -0.35
N THR A 314 16.81 -0.63 -0.53
CA THR A 314 17.69 -0.22 0.58
C THR A 314 17.30 1.11 1.25
N ARG A 315 16.34 1.83 0.66
CA ARG A 315 15.79 3.10 1.13
C ARG A 315 14.31 3.00 1.48
N ASN A 316 13.63 1.98 0.96
CA ASN A 316 12.20 1.73 1.05
C ASN A 316 11.80 1.02 2.36
N PHE A 317 10.68 1.46 2.93
CA PHE A 317 10.22 1.04 4.26
C PHE A 317 9.72 -0.39 4.25
N ASP A 318 8.85 -0.70 3.27
CA ASP A 318 8.28 -2.02 3.07
C ASP A 318 9.40 -3.05 2.83
N SER A 319 10.39 -2.71 2.01
CA SER A 319 11.54 -3.60 1.76
C SER A 319 12.35 -3.86 3.04
N GLY A 320 12.54 -2.85 3.88
CA GLY A 320 13.21 -3.00 5.18
C GLY A 320 12.49 -4.01 6.09
N THR A 321 11.16 -3.90 6.20
CA THR A 321 10.35 -4.87 6.99
C THR A 321 10.51 -6.30 6.46
N GLY A 322 10.52 -6.46 5.13
CA GLY A 322 10.67 -7.76 4.47
C GLY A 322 12.00 -8.44 4.72
N VAL A 323 13.10 -7.69 4.54
CA VAL A 323 14.46 -8.23 4.76
C VAL A 323 14.71 -8.51 6.24
N PHE A 324 14.17 -7.68 7.13
CA PHE A 324 14.22 -7.95 8.58
C PHE A 324 13.47 -9.24 8.92
N LEU A 325 12.23 -9.40 8.44
CA LEU A 325 11.42 -10.59 8.69
C LEU A 325 12.09 -11.85 8.14
N TYR A 326 12.69 -11.78 6.94
CA TYR A 326 13.52 -12.87 6.42
C TYR A 326 14.59 -13.29 7.42
N SER A 327 15.41 -12.35 7.91
CA SER A 327 16.49 -12.67 8.84
C SER A 327 15.99 -13.15 10.19
N TRP A 328 14.83 -12.66 10.65
CA TRP A 328 14.17 -13.21 11.82
C TRP A 328 13.80 -14.68 11.61
N LEU A 329 13.14 -15.03 10.50
CA LEU A 329 12.77 -16.41 10.17
C LEU A 329 13.99 -17.33 10.00
N ARG A 330 15.10 -16.82 9.44
CA ARG A 330 16.38 -17.54 9.36
C ARG A 330 16.95 -17.86 10.73
N ALA A 331 16.96 -16.89 11.65
CA ALA A 331 17.53 -17.04 12.99
C ALA A 331 16.73 -17.99 13.89
N HIS A 332 15.47 -18.26 13.55
CA HIS A 332 14.57 -19.15 14.31
C HIS A 332 14.29 -20.46 13.55
N ASP A 333 15.18 -20.85 12.63
CA ASP A 333 15.11 -22.10 11.85
C ASP A 333 13.81 -22.31 11.06
N ALA A 334 13.03 -21.25 10.83
CA ALA A 334 11.82 -21.28 10.01
C ALA A 334 12.15 -21.23 8.51
N LEU A 335 13.26 -20.57 8.15
CA LEU A 335 13.88 -20.67 6.84
C LEU A 335 15.21 -21.39 6.96
N THR A 336 15.31 -22.57 6.35
CA THR A 336 16.51 -23.43 6.41
C THR A 336 17.08 -23.71 5.01
N GLY A 337 18.28 -24.29 4.97
CA GLY A 337 19.04 -24.46 3.73
C GLY A 337 20.12 -23.40 3.54
N SER A 338 20.89 -23.56 2.47
CA SER A 338 21.95 -22.63 2.07
C SER A 338 21.62 -22.01 0.72
N PRO A 339 21.63 -20.67 0.60
CA PRO A 339 21.45 -19.99 -0.68
C PRO A 339 22.73 -20.00 -1.54
N GLU A 340 23.85 -20.51 -1.02
CA GLU A 340 25.12 -20.63 -1.75
C GLU A 340 24.98 -21.52 -2.98
N ALA A 341 25.78 -21.24 -4.01
CA ALA A 341 25.82 -21.99 -5.27
C ALA A 341 24.43 -22.23 -5.92
N GLY A 342 23.46 -21.36 -5.65
CA GLY A 342 22.10 -21.46 -6.21
C GLY A 342 21.15 -22.39 -5.44
N GLY A 343 21.49 -22.81 -4.23
CA GLY A 343 20.62 -23.65 -3.39
C GLY A 343 19.31 -22.96 -3.02
N LEU A 344 18.23 -23.73 -2.87
CA LEU A 344 16.92 -23.23 -2.45
C LEU A 344 16.75 -23.33 -0.93
N LEU A 345 15.92 -22.47 -0.37
CA LEU A 345 15.57 -22.47 1.04
C LEU A 345 14.28 -23.27 1.28
N HIS A 346 14.15 -23.89 2.43
CA HIS A 346 12.93 -24.55 2.87
C HIS A 346 12.25 -23.70 3.95
N LEU A 347 10.99 -23.29 3.69
CA LEU A 347 10.14 -22.60 4.66
C LEU A 347 9.29 -23.60 5.45
N ASP A 348 9.60 -23.77 6.72
CA ASP A 348 8.83 -24.61 7.64
C ASP A 348 7.64 -23.80 8.21
N TRP A 349 6.43 -24.27 7.95
CA TRP A 349 5.19 -23.56 8.32
C TRP A 349 5.01 -23.43 9.84
N ASP A 350 5.22 -24.51 10.58
CA ASP A 350 4.97 -24.53 12.04
C ASP A 350 6.02 -23.70 12.76
N LYS A 351 7.29 -23.81 12.33
CA LYS A 351 8.35 -22.94 12.84
C LYS A 351 8.15 -21.49 12.46
N THR A 352 7.58 -21.20 11.29
CA THR A 352 7.23 -19.83 10.91
C THR A 352 6.24 -19.22 11.89
N LEU A 353 5.15 -19.93 12.21
CA LEU A 353 4.18 -19.45 13.20
C LEU A 353 4.81 -19.29 14.59
N HIS A 354 5.69 -20.21 15.00
CA HIS A 354 6.44 -20.09 16.25
C HIS A 354 7.32 -18.83 16.27
N ALA A 355 8.12 -18.62 15.22
CA ALA A 355 8.99 -17.46 15.09
C ALA A 355 8.20 -16.14 15.11
N LEU A 356 7.00 -16.10 14.50
CA LEU A 356 6.13 -14.92 14.57
C LEU A 356 5.63 -14.64 16.00
N ARG A 357 5.29 -15.68 16.78
CA ARG A 357 4.94 -15.50 18.21
C ARG A 357 6.11 -14.95 19.01
N GLU A 358 7.29 -15.52 18.80
CA GLU A 358 8.51 -15.07 19.48
C GLU A 358 8.87 -13.62 19.10
N TYR A 359 8.61 -13.23 17.85
CA TYR A 359 8.80 -11.88 17.39
C TYR A 359 7.90 -10.89 18.13
N VAL A 360 6.58 -11.14 18.14
CA VAL A 360 5.61 -10.30 18.84
C VAL A 360 6.00 -10.17 20.31
N ALA A 361 6.28 -11.30 20.98
CA ALA A 361 6.68 -11.29 22.38
C ALA A 361 8.00 -10.52 22.62
N THR A 362 8.94 -10.55 21.68
CA THR A 362 10.19 -9.79 21.77
C THR A 362 9.96 -8.30 21.66
N VAL A 363 9.16 -7.85 20.70
CA VAL A 363 8.85 -6.42 20.52
C VAL A 363 8.01 -5.90 21.68
N GLU A 364 7.00 -6.64 22.13
CA GLU A 364 6.18 -6.23 23.27
C GLU A 364 6.99 -6.16 24.58
N ARG A 365 7.91 -7.11 24.82
CA ARG A 365 8.86 -7.00 25.93
C ARG A 365 9.74 -5.75 25.81
N LEU A 366 10.27 -5.45 24.62
CA LEU A 366 11.05 -4.24 24.40
C LEU A 366 10.24 -2.99 24.76
N GLU A 367 9.00 -2.91 24.26
CA GLU A 367 8.04 -1.85 24.54
C GLU A 367 7.79 -1.68 26.05
N ASP A 368 7.64 -2.78 26.79
CA ASP A 368 7.44 -2.79 28.25
C ASP A 368 8.63 -2.31 29.08
N HIS A 369 9.85 -2.31 28.52
CA HIS A 369 11.05 -1.85 29.23
C HIS A 369 11.37 -0.37 28.98
N VAL A 370 10.93 0.19 27.84
CA VAL A 370 11.16 1.60 27.50
C VAL A 370 10.09 2.51 28.10
N ARG A 371 10.46 3.73 28.47
CA ARG A 371 9.60 4.74 29.12
C ARG A 371 9.53 6.04 28.34
N THR A 372 10.52 6.31 27.49
CA THR A 372 10.58 7.52 26.66
C THR A 372 10.70 7.19 25.18
N ASP A 373 10.30 8.13 24.34
CA ASP A 373 10.48 8.07 22.88
C ASP A 373 11.94 7.76 22.48
N ASP A 374 12.92 8.36 23.16
CA ASP A 374 14.33 8.20 22.81
C ASP A 374 14.87 6.83 23.24
N GLU A 375 14.45 6.31 24.39
CA GLU A 375 14.73 4.93 24.79
C GLU A 375 14.16 3.94 23.77
N TYR A 376 12.92 4.15 23.31
CA TYR A 376 12.32 3.28 22.31
C TYR A 376 13.07 3.37 20.96
N ARG A 377 13.41 4.58 20.50
CA ARG A 377 14.22 4.75 19.27
C ARG A 377 15.56 4.04 19.36
N ALA A 378 16.22 4.09 20.52
CA ALA A 378 17.51 3.43 20.73
C ALA A 378 17.36 1.90 20.73
N ALA A 379 16.43 1.36 21.52
CA ALA A 379 16.19 -0.08 21.62
C ALA A 379 15.71 -0.68 20.28
N ALA A 380 14.79 0.01 19.58
CA ALA A 380 14.33 -0.41 18.27
C ALA A 380 15.48 -0.44 17.25
N ARG A 381 16.34 0.59 17.26
CA ARG A 381 17.53 0.62 16.40
C ARG A 381 18.48 -0.53 16.71
N GLU A 382 18.74 -0.83 17.98
CA GLU A 382 19.59 -1.94 18.38
C GLU A 382 19.06 -3.28 17.86
N LEU A 383 17.77 -3.57 18.11
CA LEU A 383 17.13 -4.80 17.63
C LEU A 383 17.18 -4.89 16.09
N VAL A 384 16.81 -3.83 15.38
CA VAL A 384 16.85 -3.83 13.92
C VAL A 384 18.29 -4.03 13.41
N ARG A 385 19.30 -3.40 14.03
CA ARG A 385 20.70 -3.52 13.60
C ARG A 385 21.32 -4.89 13.86
N ALA A 386 20.75 -5.70 14.75
CA ALA A 386 21.14 -7.10 14.89
C ALA A 386 20.87 -7.93 13.62
N TYR A 387 19.88 -7.53 12.81
CA TYR A 387 19.46 -8.27 11.61
C TYR A 387 19.64 -7.49 10.29
N LEU A 388 19.63 -6.16 10.34
CA LEU A 388 19.78 -5.27 9.17
C LEU A 388 21.03 -4.38 9.30
N PRO A 389 22.16 -4.77 8.70
CA PRO A 389 23.37 -3.96 8.69
C PRO A 389 23.13 -2.56 8.10
N ALA A 390 23.85 -1.56 8.62
CA ALA A 390 23.79 -0.21 8.07
C ALA A 390 24.27 -0.19 6.60
N GLY A 391 23.52 0.53 5.76
CA GLY A 391 23.88 0.78 4.37
C GLY A 391 24.82 1.97 4.23
N GLU A 392 25.18 2.27 2.98
CA GLU A 392 25.99 3.44 2.64
C GLU A 392 25.19 4.75 2.75
N ALA A 393 25.82 5.88 2.41
CA ALA A 393 25.17 7.18 2.38
C ALA A 393 23.86 7.14 1.56
N LYS A 394 22.77 7.67 2.13
CA LYS A 394 21.39 7.67 1.60
C LYS A 394 20.66 6.31 1.64
N GLN A 395 21.30 5.23 2.08
CA GLN A 395 20.66 3.93 2.33
C GLN A 395 20.34 3.76 3.81
N ARG A 396 19.26 3.05 4.11
CA ARG A 396 18.86 2.70 5.48
C ARG A 396 19.53 1.39 5.94
N PHE A 397 19.71 0.46 5.01
CA PHE A 397 20.39 -0.83 5.23
C PHE A 397 21.11 -1.30 3.96
N ARG A 398 21.95 -2.33 4.11
CA ARG A 398 22.51 -3.11 2.99
C ARG A 398 22.15 -4.58 3.15
N PHE A 399 22.05 -5.30 2.03
CA PHE A 399 21.88 -6.75 2.04
C PHE A 399 23.18 -7.43 2.52
N THR A 400 23.05 -8.46 3.34
CA THR A 400 24.12 -9.45 3.56
C THR A 400 24.20 -10.43 2.38
N GLU A 401 25.21 -11.29 2.37
CA GLU A 401 25.32 -12.37 1.39
C GLU A 401 24.11 -13.31 1.45
N ASP A 402 23.72 -13.76 2.66
CA ASP A 402 22.52 -14.60 2.86
C ASP A 402 21.23 -13.89 2.40
N GLN A 403 21.04 -12.61 2.76
CA GLN A 403 19.86 -11.84 2.37
C GLN A 403 19.79 -11.57 0.87
N SER A 404 20.92 -11.57 0.15
CA SER A 404 20.95 -11.31 -1.30
C SER A 404 20.22 -12.39 -2.10
N VAL A 405 19.94 -13.55 -1.49
CA VAL A 405 19.06 -14.57 -2.06
C VAL A 405 17.69 -14.00 -2.45
N LEU A 406 17.18 -13.03 -1.68
CA LEU A 406 15.88 -12.41 -1.92
C LEU A 406 15.85 -11.65 -3.25
N LEU A 407 17.00 -11.32 -3.85
CA LEU A 407 17.09 -10.57 -5.10
C LEU A 407 17.16 -11.47 -6.35
N ARG A 408 17.07 -12.80 -6.21
CA ARG A 408 17.20 -13.75 -7.34
C ARG A 408 16.24 -13.49 -8.48
N ALA A 409 14.99 -13.12 -8.18
CA ALA A 409 13.99 -12.82 -9.19
C ALA A 409 14.06 -11.38 -9.72
N LYS A 410 14.88 -10.49 -9.11
CA LYS A 410 14.84 -9.03 -9.37
C LYS A 410 15.00 -8.70 -10.84
N GLN A 411 16.01 -9.25 -11.51
CA GLN A 411 16.28 -8.96 -12.92
C GLN A 411 15.14 -9.40 -13.83
N THR A 412 14.60 -10.61 -13.61
CA THR A 412 13.48 -11.15 -14.38
C THR A 412 12.22 -10.31 -14.17
N LEU A 413 11.90 -9.98 -12.91
CA LEU A 413 10.71 -9.21 -12.55
C LEU A 413 10.79 -7.75 -12.99
N ALA A 414 11.96 -7.12 -12.94
CA ALA A 414 12.19 -5.76 -13.42
C ALA A 414 12.04 -5.63 -14.94
N GLY A 415 12.21 -6.73 -15.68
CA GLY A 415 11.99 -6.79 -17.13
C GLY A 415 10.51 -6.86 -17.53
N LEU A 416 9.58 -7.08 -16.58
CA LEU A 416 8.16 -7.17 -16.88
C LEU A 416 7.57 -5.78 -17.14
N PRO A 417 6.63 -5.65 -18.10
CA PRO A 417 5.90 -4.39 -18.26
C PRO A 417 5.11 -4.06 -16.99
N PRO A 418 4.96 -2.77 -16.64
CA PRO A 418 4.09 -2.37 -15.56
C PRO A 418 2.68 -2.94 -15.69
N LEU A 419 2.15 -3.50 -14.59
CA LEU A 419 0.76 -3.87 -14.52
C LEU A 419 -0.14 -2.66 -14.79
N ARG A 420 -1.26 -2.90 -15.45
CA ARG A 420 -2.30 -1.91 -15.72
C ARG A 420 -3.61 -2.43 -15.16
N PHE A 421 -4.40 -1.51 -14.61
CA PHE A 421 -5.69 -1.76 -13.98
C PHE A 421 -6.68 -0.74 -14.54
N ALA A 422 -7.71 -1.23 -15.22
CA ALA A 422 -8.81 -0.46 -15.75
C ALA A 422 -10.10 -1.29 -15.63
N ASP A 423 -11.27 -0.67 -15.77
CA ASP A 423 -12.58 -1.34 -15.77
C ASP A 423 -12.81 -2.29 -14.58
N ALA A 424 -12.25 -1.96 -13.42
CA ALA A 424 -12.28 -2.80 -12.22
C ALA A 424 -11.74 -4.22 -12.41
N GLU A 425 -10.64 -4.34 -13.18
CA GLU A 425 -9.83 -5.56 -13.23
C GLU A 425 -9.36 -6.02 -11.83
N TRP A 426 -9.26 -7.34 -11.65
CA TRP A 426 -8.80 -8.03 -10.45
C TRP A 426 -7.49 -8.79 -10.68
#